data_AF-A0A6N9VF82-F1
#
_entry.id   AF-A0A6N9VF82-F1
#
_cell.length_a   1.000
_cell.length_b   1.000
_cell.length_c   1.000
_cell.angle_alpha   90.00
_cell.angle_beta   90.00
_cell.angle_gamma   90.00
#
_symmetry.space_group_name_H-M   'P 1'
#
loop_
_entity.id
_entity.type
_entity.pdbx_description
1 polymer ?
#
loop_
_entity_poly.entity_id
_entity_poly.type
_entity_poly.pdbx_seq_one_letter_code
_entity_poly.pdbx_strand_id
1 'polypeptide(L)'
;MTTPTSVRERAVPAPAGRRPERGARRRRVGLRLVALAVLLALWQLVIVLQLWSPVLVPSPAAVWRALLETSGTHDGVRGYQGHTLIEHLGISLRRIFIGAGAGVVAGLVVGVLMGTLPWVRVVLEPAVAFLRTLPPLAYFSLLIIWFGIDEAPKLWLLAIAAMPPVAVATASAVASAPTALVEAARAIGAGRGQVVTSVVLPSALPEILIGVRLAFGI
;
A
#
# COMPACT_ATOMS: atom_id res chain seq x y z
N MET A 1 -21.88 50.28 -46.70
CA MET A 1 -20.49 49.93 -47.03
C MET A 1 -20.04 48.87 -46.05
N THR A 2 -20.05 47.63 -46.50
CA THR A 2 -19.82 46.39 -45.74
C THR A 2 -18.39 45.93 -45.97
N THR A 3 -17.65 45.60 -44.92
CA THR A 3 -16.39 44.85 -45.04
C THR A 3 -16.42 43.69 -44.03
N PRO A 4 -16.53 42.43 -44.48
CA PRO A 4 -16.42 41.28 -43.60
C PRO A 4 -14.95 40.94 -43.39
N THR A 5 -14.53 40.87 -42.13
CA THR A 5 -13.22 40.37 -41.71
C THR A 5 -13.19 38.85 -41.87
N SER A 6 -12.43 38.35 -42.86
CA SER A 6 -12.25 36.92 -43.09
C SER A 6 -11.37 36.32 -42.00
N VAL A 7 -11.97 35.51 -41.12
CA VAL A 7 -11.25 34.68 -40.16
C VAL A 7 -10.60 33.54 -40.95
N ARG A 8 -9.28 33.65 -41.14
CA ARG A 8 -8.46 32.63 -41.81
C ARG A 8 -8.38 31.39 -40.91
N GLU A 9 -9.16 30.38 -41.22
CA GLU A 9 -9.15 29.07 -40.58
C GLU A 9 -7.75 28.45 -40.73
N ARG A 10 -6.96 28.48 -39.66
CA ARG A 10 -5.65 27.82 -39.63
C ARG A 10 -5.89 26.33 -39.61
N ALA A 11 -5.61 25.65 -40.72
CA ALA A 11 -5.62 24.19 -40.80
C ALA A 11 -4.81 23.60 -39.64
N VAL A 12 -5.47 22.81 -38.80
CA VAL A 12 -4.81 22.03 -37.74
C VAL A 12 -3.88 21.03 -38.43
N PRO A 13 -2.56 21.07 -38.18
CA PRO A 13 -1.65 20.11 -38.80
C PRO A 13 -2.03 18.70 -38.36
N ALA A 14 -2.20 17.79 -39.32
CA ALA A 14 -2.49 16.39 -39.07
C ALA A 14 -1.43 15.78 -38.15
N PRO A 15 -1.80 14.92 -37.18
CA PRO A 15 -0.84 14.32 -36.26
C PRO A 15 0.18 13.51 -37.04
N ALA A 16 1.45 13.93 -36.96
CA ALA A 16 2.58 13.25 -37.58
C ALA A 16 2.62 11.78 -37.13
N GLY A 17 2.65 10.87 -38.11
CA GLY A 17 2.61 9.43 -37.88
C GLY A 17 3.70 8.95 -36.91
N ARG A 18 3.28 8.30 -35.82
CA ARG A 18 4.18 7.64 -34.87
C ARG A 18 4.89 6.47 -35.55
N ARG A 19 6.13 6.69 -36.01
CA ARG A 19 7.08 5.64 -36.43
C ARG A 19 7.51 4.78 -35.21
N PRO A 20 7.96 3.53 -35.40
CA PRO A 20 7.57 2.39 -34.57
C PRO A 20 8.30 2.30 -33.22
N GLU A 21 7.55 2.16 -32.14
CA GLU A 21 8.00 2.04 -30.74
C GLU A 21 8.87 0.80 -30.41
N ARG A 22 9.14 -0.07 -31.40
CA ARG A 22 9.87 -1.34 -31.22
C ARG A 22 11.35 -1.14 -30.85
N GLY A 23 12.03 -0.16 -31.42
CA GLY A 23 13.44 0.15 -31.10
C GLY A 23 13.62 0.70 -29.69
N ALA A 24 12.69 1.57 -29.25
CA ALA A 24 12.69 2.12 -27.90
C ALA A 24 12.36 1.06 -26.83
N ARG A 25 11.47 0.10 -27.13
CA ARG A 25 11.18 -1.04 -26.24
C ARG A 25 12.37 -1.98 -26.09
N ARG A 26 13.05 -2.35 -27.18
CA ARG A 26 14.26 -3.20 -27.13
C ARG A 26 15.40 -2.54 -26.37
N ARG A 27 15.65 -1.24 -26.59
CA ARG A 27 16.66 -0.48 -25.84
C ARG A 27 16.36 -0.47 -24.34
N ARG A 28 15.09 -0.25 -23.96
CA ARG A 28 14.66 -0.28 -22.55
C ARG A 28 14.86 -1.65 -21.90
N VAL A 29 14.55 -2.74 -22.60
CA VAL A 29 14.78 -4.10 -22.09
C VAL A 29 16.29 -4.36 -21.95
N GLY A 30 17.10 -3.99 -22.95
CA GLY A 30 18.55 -4.11 -22.89
C GLY A 30 19.16 -3.36 -21.70
N LEU A 31 18.76 -2.10 -21.48
CA LEU A 31 19.20 -1.30 -20.34
C LEU A 31 18.84 -1.95 -18.99
N ARG A 32 17.64 -2.54 -18.87
CA ARG A 32 17.21 -3.26 -17.66
C ARG A 32 18.05 -4.52 -17.40
N LEU A 33 18.37 -5.27 -18.46
CA LEU A 33 19.21 -6.46 -18.35
C LEU A 33 20.65 -6.11 -17.97
N VAL A 34 21.21 -5.05 -18.56
CA VAL A 34 22.55 -4.55 -18.19
C VAL A 34 22.55 -4.09 -16.74
N ALA A 35 21.55 -3.34 -16.30
CA ALA A 35 21.44 -2.92 -14.90
C ALA A 35 21.38 -4.13 -13.95
N LEU A 36 20.60 -5.16 -14.27
CA LEU A 36 20.54 -6.40 -13.49
C LEU A 36 21.89 -7.15 -13.48
N ALA A 37 22.56 -7.24 -14.63
CA ALA A 37 23.86 -7.89 -14.73
C ALA A 37 24.93 -7.14 -13.91
N VAL A 38 24.95 -5.81 -13.97
CA VAL A 38 25.83 -4.97 -13.15
C VAL A 38 25.54 -5.17 -11.66
N LEU A 39 24.27 -5.21 -11.25
CA LEU A 39 23.89 -5.49 -9.87
C LEU A 39 24.40 -6.85 -9.39
N LEU A 40 24.18 -7.92 -10.18
CA LEU A 40 24.65 -9.26 -9.85
C LEU A 40 26.18 -9.35 -9.83
N ALA A 41 26.86 -8.66 -10.74
CA ALA A 41 28.32 -8.59 -10.77
C ALA A 41 28.88 -7.87 -9.54
N LEU A 42 28.28 -6.75 -9.13
CA LEU A 42 28.66 -6.04 -7.91
C LEU A 42 28.41 -6.88 -6.66
N TRP A 43 27.27 -7.57 -6.57
CA TRP A 43 26.97 -8.47 -5.46
C TRP A 43 27.98 -9.62 -5.39
N GLN A 44 28.27 -10.27 -6.54
CA GLN A 44 29.28 -11.32 -6.60
C GLN A 44 30.68 -10.79 -6.24
N LEU A 45 31.02 -9.57 -6.66
CA LEU A 45 32.30 -8.93 -6.34
C LEU A 45 32.48 -8.74 -4.83
N VAL A 46 31.44 -8.29 -4.13
CA VAL A 46 31.46 -8.15 -2.66
C VAL A 46 31.77 -9.48 -1.96
N ILE A 47 31.26 -10.60 -2.49
CA ILE A 47 31.54 -11.95 -1.97
C ILE A 47 32.98 -12.36 -2.25
N VAL A 48 33.44 -12.21 -3.50
CA VAL A 48 34.79 -12.63 -3.93
C VAL A 48 35.87 -11.85 -3.18
N LEU A 49 35.64 -10.56 -2.97
CA LEU A 49 36.54 -9.70 -2.21
C LEU A 49 36.45 -9.91 -0.69
N GLN A 50 35.55 -10.79 -0.21
CA GLN A 50 35.34 -11.10 1.20
C GLN A 50 35.12 -9.87 2.11
N LEU A 51 34.48 -8.82 1.59
CA LEU A 51 34.21 -7.61 2.37
C LEU A 51 33.30 -7.90 3.58
N TRP A 52 32.43 -8.91 3.46
CA TRP A 52 31.49 -9.32 4.51
C TRP A 52 31.45 -10.84 4.68
N SER A 53 31.03 -11.29 5.87
CA SER A 53 30.82 -12.70 6.16
C SER A 53 29.76 -13.30 5.22
N PRO A 54 30.00 -14.49 4.62
CA PRO A 54 29.01 -15.18 3.78
C PRO A 54 27.69 -15.51 4.49
N VAL A 55 27.69 -15.49 5.83
CA VAL A 55 26.48 -15.65 6.65
C VAL A 55 25.56 -14.43 6.54
N LEU A 56 26.16 -13.24 6.48
CA LEU A 56 25.42 -11.98 6.36
C LEU A 56 25.05 -11.69 4.91
N VAL A 57 25.96 -12.01 3.99
CA VAL A 57 25.76 -11.79 2.55
C VAL A 57 26.02 -13.10 1.81
N PRO A 58 24.99 -13.94 1.64
CA PRO A 58 25.11 -15.16 0.85
C PRO A 58 25.31 -14.84 -0.63
N SER A 59 25.94 -15.74 -1.38
CA SER A 59 26.10 -15.58 -2.83
C SER A 59 24.76 -15.75 -3.57
N PRO A 60 24.59 -15.17 -4.78
CA PRO A 60 23.38 -15.36 -5.58
C PRO A 60 23.02 -16.83 -5.80
N ALA A 61 24.02 -17.69 -6.01
CA ALA A 61 23.84 -19.13 -6.18
C ALA A 61 23.43 -19.84 -4.88
N ALA A 62 23.88 -19.36 -3.72
CA ALA A 62 23.43 -19.88 -2.42
C ALA A 62 21.97 -19.52 -2.17
N VAL A 63 21.55 -18.28 -2.50
CA VAL A 63 20.15 -17.86 -2.40
C VAL A 63 19.25 -18.68 -3.33
N TRP A 64 19.70 -18.93 -4.57
CA TRP A 64 18.96 -19.76 -5.51
C TRP A 64 18.78 -21.21 -5.02
N ARG A 65 19.84 -21.81 -4.45
CA ARG A 65 19.75 -23.15 -3.85
C ARG A 65 18.80 -23.18 -2.66
N ALA A 66 18.93 -22.22 -1.74
CA ALA A 66 18.02 -22.10 -0.60
C ALA A 66 16.55 -21.95 -1.05
N LEU A 67 16.29 -21.19 -2.12
CA LEU A 67 14.95 -21.07 -2.70
C LEU A 67 14.41 -22.44 -3.16
N LEU A 68 15.21 -23.24 -3.88
CA LEU A 68 14.80 -24.56 -4.33
C LEU A 68 14.58 -25.51 -3.16
N GLU A 69 15.56 -25.63 -2.26
CA GLU A 69 15.54 -26.49 -1.08
C GLU A 69 14.32 -26.21 -0.20
N THR A 70 14.03 -24.93 0.08
CA THR A 70 12.89 -24.53 0.92
C THR A 70 11.53 -24.63 0.24
N SER A 71 11.47 -24.63 -1.09
CA SER A 71 10.20 -24.67 -1.82
C SER A 71 9.56 -26.07 -1.86
N GLY A 72 10.34 -27.13 -1.69
CA GLY A 72 9.88 -28.50 -1.85
C GLY A 72 10.47 -29.46 -0.81
N THR A 73 10.48 -30.75 -1.16
CA THR A 73 11.21 -31.76 -0.39
C THR A 73 12.44 -32.14 -1.19
N HIS A 74 13.62 -31.93 -0.61
CA HIS A 74 14.91 -32.23 -1.22
C HIS A 74 15.71 -33.07 -0.22
N ASP A 75 16.31 -34.16 -0.70
CA ASP A 75 17.16 -35.05 0.12
C ASP A 75 16.48 -35.57 1.41
N GLY A 76 15.16 -35.82 1.36
CA GLY A 76 14.37 -36.27 2.50
C GLY A 76 14.03 -35.18 3.52
N VAL A 77 14.51 -33.95 3.33
CA VAL A 77 14.19 -32.78 4.16
C VAL A 77 13.09 -31.98 3.50
N ARG A 78 11.98 -31.77 4.23
CA ARG A 78 10.83 -30.99 3.76
C ARG A 78 11.02 -29.51 4.12
N GLY A 79 11.27 -28.69 3.10
CA GLY A 79 11.34 -27.24 3.22
C GLY A 79 12.29 -26.76 4.33
N TYR A 80 11.87 -25.72 5.04
CA TYR A 80 12.56 -25.20 6.22
C TYR A 80 11.77 -25.53 7.48
N GLN A 81 12.41 -26.21 8.43
CA GLN A 81 11.78 -26.67 9.69
C GLN A 81 10.52 -27.53 9.46
N GLY A 82 10.52 -28.35 8.41
CA GLY A 82 9.39 -29.23 8.09
C GLY A 82 8.26 -28.56 7.29
N HIS A 83 8.39 -27.26 6.97
CA HIS A 83 7.40 -26.50 6.21
C HIS A 83 8.01 -25.87 4.96
N THR A 84 7.27 -25.96 3.86
CA THR A 84 7.64 -25.39 2.57
C THR A 84 7.51 -23.86 2.59
N LEU A 85 8.25 -23.20 1.69
CA LEU A 85 8.21 -21.74 1.53
C LEU A 85 6.79 -21.23 1.27
N ILE A 86 5.98 -21.97 0.51
CA ILE A 86 4.59 -21.60 0.22
C ILE A 86 3.69 -21.68 1.47
N GLU A 87 3.95 -22.60 2.39
CA GLU A 87 3.21 -22.68 3.67
C GLU A 87 3.56 -21.50 4.57
N HIS A 88 4.85 -21.17 4.70
CA HIS A 88 5.31 -19.97 5.43
C HIS A 88 4.73 -18.69 4.84
N LEU A 89 4.73 -18.57 3.51
CA LEU A 89 4.12 -17.45 2.79
C LEU A 89 2.62 -17.39 3.04
N GLY A 90 1.91 -18.52 2.96
CA GLY A 90 0.47 -18.60 3.17
C GLY A 90 0.07 -18.19 4.58
N ILE A 91 0.80 -18.63 5.61
CA ILE A 91 0.57 -18.22 7.00
C ILE A 91 0.82 -16.71 7.16
N SER A 92 1.90 -16.19 6.57
CA SER A 92 2.24 -14.76 6.64
C SER A 92 1.18 -13.89 5.96
N LEU A 93 0.74 -14.28 4.75
CA LEU A 93 -0.35 -13.61 4.04
C LEU A 93 -1.66 -13.67 4.83
N ARG A 94 -2.01 -14.84 5.39
CA ARG A 94 -3.21 -14.99 6.24
C ARG A 94 -3.17 -14.02 7.42
N ARG A 95 -2.03 -13.89 8.10
CA ARG A 95 -1.86 -12.92 9.19
C ARG A 95 -2.10 -11.49 8.73
N ILE A 96 -1.55 -11.10 7.57
CA ILE A 96 -1.76 -9.77 6.98
C ILE A 96 -3.24 -9.54 6.68
N PHE A 97 -3.90 -10.45 5.98
CA PHE A 97 -5.32 -10.29 5.62
C PHE A 97 -6.24 -10.23 6.84
N ILE A 98 -5.98 -11.02 7.88
CA ILE A 98 -6.81 -11.02 9.09
C ILE A 98 -6.48 -9.80 9.96
N GLY A 99 -5.21 -9.63 10.35
CA GLY A 99 -4.78 -8.59 11.27
C GLY A 99 -4.86 -7.19 10.66
N ALA A 100 -4.15 -6.96 9.56
CA ALA A 100 -4.17 -5.65 8.90
C ALA A 100 -5.55 -5.37 8.29
N GLY A 101 -6.26 -6.39 7.78
CA GLY A 101 -7.64 -6.22 7.32
C GLY A 101 -8.60 -5.77 8.42
N ALA A 102 -8.52 -6.36 9.61
CA ALA A 102 -9.29 -5.89 10.76
C ALA A 102 -8.92 -4.44 11.16
N GLY A 103 -7.64 -4.11 11.15
CA GLY A 103 -7.14 -2.75 11.38
C GLY A 103 -7.66 -1.74 10.36
N VAL A 104 -7.68 -2.11 9.07
CA VAL A 104 -8.23 -1.28 7.99
C VAL A 104 -9.73 -1.05 8.18
N VAL A 105 -10.50 -2.09 8.48
CA VAL A 105 -11.94 -1.95 8.75
C VAL A 105 -12.19 -1.03 9.94
N ALA A 106 -11.47 -1.23 11.05
CA ALA A 106 -11.56 -0.36 12.21
C ALA A 106 -11.17 1.09 11.87
N GLY A 107 -10.09 1.27 11.09
CA GLY A 107 -9.62 2.58 10.65
C GLY A 107 -10.63 3.28 9.74
N LEU A 108 -11.25 2.57 8.82
CA LEU A 108 -12.32 3.10 7.97
C LEU A 108 -13.50 3.59 8.82
N VAL A 109 -13.97 2.78 9.78
CA VAL A 109 -15.07 3.16 10.67
C VAL A 109 -14.71 4.40 11.48
N VAL A 110 -13.56 4.40 12.17
CA VAL A 110 -13.10 5.53 12.98
C VAL A 110 -12.91 6.78 12.12
N GLY A 111 -12.29 6.65 10.96
CA GLY A 111 -12.02 7.75 10.05
C GLY A 111 -13.29 8.37 9.47
N VAL A 112 -14.29 7.56 9.08
CA VAL A 112 -15.59 8.08 8.64
C VAL A 112 -16.30 8.83 9.77
N LEU A 113 -16.27 8.29 11.00
CA LEU A 113 -16.87 8.96 12.15
C LEU A 113 -16.15 10.30 12.44
N MET A 114 -14.81 10.32 12.44
CA MET A 114 -14.03 11.54 12.63
C MET A 114 -14.25 12.57 11.50
N GLY A 115 -14.42 12.12 10.25
CA GLY A 115 -14.66 13.01 9.11
C GLY A 115 -16.07 13.59 9.05
N THR A 116 -17.07 12.89 9.62
CA THR A 116 -18.48 13.30 9.56
C THR A 116 -18.99 13.98 10.84
N LEU A 117 -18.45 13.63 12.01
CA LEU A 117 -18.92 14.11 13.31
C LEU A 117 -17.82 14.94 13.99
N PRO A 118 -17.97 16.28 14.07
CA PRO A 118 -16.93 17.16 14.62
C PRO A 118 -16.51 16.82 16.06
N TRP A 119 -17.46 16.39 16.91
CA TRP A 119 -17.14 16.01 18.29
C TRP A 119 -16.35 14.70 18.38
N VAL A 120 -16.61 13.72 17.50
CA VAL A 120 -15.85 12.46 17.46
C VAL A 120 -14.41 12.75 17.08
N ARG A 121 -14.21 13.67 16.12
CA ARG A 121 -12.87 14.13 15.74
C ARG A 121 -12.12 14.69 16.94
N VAL A 122 -12.72 15.64 17.66
CA VAL A 122 -12.07 16.26 18.85
C VAL A 122 -11.68 15.22 19.90
N VAL A 123 -12.50 14.19 20.11
CA VAL A 123 -12.25 13.16 21.13
C VAL A 123 -11.22 12.12 20.67
N LEU A 124 -11.31 11.64 19.42
CA LEU A 124 -10.48 10.53 18.92
C LEU A 124 -9.17 10.97 18.26
N GLU A 125 -9.09 12.20 17.72
CA GLU A 125 -7.90 12.70 17.01
C GLU A 125 -6.62 12.63 17.89
N PRO A 126 -6.63 13.02 19.18
CA PRO A 126 -5.45 12.86 20.05
C PRO A 126 -5.02 11.41 20.23
N ALA A 127 -5.97 10.49 20.44
CA ALA A 127 -5.69 9.07 20.65
C ALA A 127 -5.13 8.41 19.37
N VAL A 128 -5.73 8.71 18.21
CA VAL A 128 -5.26 8.22 16.91
C VAL A 128 -3.88 8.79 16.58
N ALA A 129 -3.65 10.08 16.85
CA ALA A 129 -2.35 10.71 16.64
C ALA A 129 -1.27 10.06 17.52
N PHE A 130 -1.57 9.81 18.80
CA PHE A 130 -0.67 9.11 19.71
C PHE A 130 -0.32 7.71 19.23
N LEU A 131 -1.32 6.92 18.82
CA LEU A 131 -1.11 5.57 18.29
C LEU A 131 -0.21 5.59 17.05
N ARG A 132 -0.34 6.62 16.20
CA ARG A 132 0.45 6.79 14.98
C ARG A 132 1.91 7.14 15.26
N THR A 133 2.20 7.89 16.32
CA THR A 133 3.57 8.33 16.63
C THR A 133 4.44 7.24 17.24
N LEU A 134 3.83 6.29 17.92
CA LEU A 134 4.54 5.17 18.52
C LEU A 134 4.86 4.11 17.45
N PRO A 135 6.12 3.63 17.37
CA PRO A 135 6.47 2.52 16.50
C PRO A 135 5.61 1.30 16.84
N PRO A 136 5.00 0.61 15.87
CA PRO A 136 4.18 -0.56 16.17
C PRO A 136 4.92 -1.61 17.01
N LEU A 137 6.22 -1.80 16.74
CA LEU A 137 7.06 -2.77 17.45
C LEU A 137 7.16 -2.48 18.97
N ALA A 138 6.96 -1.22 19.40
CA ALA A 138 6.96 -0.86 20.81
C ALA A 138 5.80 -1.51 21.58
N TYR A 139 4.66 -1.77 20.91
CA TYR A 139 3.52 -2.47 21.52
C TYR A 139 3.75 -3.97 21.61
N PHE A 140 4.70 -4.53 20.85
CA PHE A 140 4.84 -5.98 20.73
C PHE A 140 5.13 -6.65 22.08
N SER A 141 6.00 -6.04 22.90
CA SER A 141 6.29 -6.52 24.25
C SER A 141 5.05 -6.54 25.15
N LEU A 142 4.22 -5.49 25.09
CA LEU A 142 2.98 -5.40 25.86
C LEU A 142 1.94 -6.43 25.40
N LEU A 143 1.80 -6.57 24.08
CA LEU A 143 0.89 -7.55 23.48
C LEU A 143 1.29 -8.98 23.84
N ILE A 144 2.59 -9.28 23.95
CA ILE A 144 3.05 -10.59 24.42
C ILE A 144 2.67 -10.83 25.88
N ILE A 145 2.80 -9.82 26.74
CA ILE A 145 2.42 -9.96 28.16
C ILE A 145 0.92 -10.22 28.30
N TRP A 146 0.08 -9.56 27.50
CA TRP A 146 -1.38 -9.73 27.57
C TRP A 146 -1.91 -10.96 26.87
N PHE A 147 -1.39 -11.29 25.68
CA PHE A 147 -1.93 -12.31 24.80
C PHE A 147 -1.03 -13.56 24.68
N GLY A 148 0.10 -13.60 25.37
CA GLY A 148 1.08 -14.70 25.30
C GLY A 148 2.00 -14.60 24.08
N ILE A 149 2.71 -15.69 23.76
CA ILE A 149 3.69 -15.73 22.66
C ILE A 149 3.14 -16.32 21.34
N ASP A 150 1.83 -16.56 21.31
CA ASP A 150 1.15 -17.24 20.19
C ASP A 150 0.86 -16.28 19.03
N GLU A 151 -0.20 -16.55 18.26
CA GLU A 151 -0.57 -15.79 17.06
C GLU A 151 -1.25 -14.45 17.36
N ALA A 152 -1.95 -14.35 18.48
CA ALA A 152 -2.74 -13.17 18.83
C ALA A 152 -1.92 -11.86 18.88
N PRO A 153 -0.73 -11.78 19.52
CA PRO A 153 0.07 -10.56 19.52
C PRO A 153 0.42 -10.06 18.11
N LYS A 154 0.72 -10.97 17.19
CA LYS A 154 1.10 -10.65 15.80
C LYS A 154 -0.09 -10.05 15.05
N LEU A 155 -1.29 -10.58 15.25
CA LEU A 155 -2.52 -10.07 14.65
C LEU A 155 -2.92 -8.71 15.21
N TRP A 156 -2.85 -8.53 16.54
CA TRP A 156 -3.11 -7.24 17.20
C TRP A 156 -2.11 -6.17 16.77
N LEU A 157 -0.83 -6.54 16.66
CA LEU A 157 0.22 -5.66 16.17
C LEU A 157 -0.11 -5.15 14.76
N LEU A 158 -0.48 -6.04 13.85
CA LEU A 158 -0.87 -5.67 12.48
C LEU A 158 -2.12 -4.77 12.45
N ALA A 159 -3.12 -5.07 13.29
CA ALA A 159 -4.34 -4.27 13.38
C ALA A 159 -4.06 -2.84 13.89
N ILE A 160 -3.29 -2.71 14.97
CA ILE A 160 -2.91 -1.42 15.57
C ILE A 160 -1.98 -0.64 14.64
N ALA A 161 -1.10 -1.32 13.89
CA ALA A 161 -0.23 -0.67 12.92
C ALA A 161 -1.03 -0.06 11.75
N ALA A 162 -2.01 -0.78 11.22
CA ALA A 162 -2.80 -0.37 10.07
C ALA A 162 -3.89 0.66 10.41
N MET A 163 -4.49 0.59 11.60
CA MET A 163 -5.68 1.37 11.95
C MET A 163 -5.45 2.89 11.91
N PRO A 164 -4.43 3.48 12.58
CA PRO A 164 -4.24 4.94 12.62
C PRO A 164 -4.02 5.62 11.26
N PRO A 165 -3.12 5.14 10.37
CA PRO A 165 -2.93 5.79 9.07
C PRO A 165 -4.19 5.71 8.20
N VAL A 166 -4.93 4.59 8.26
CA VAL A 166 -6.21 4.44 7.54
C VAL A 166 -7.28 5.37 8.11
N ALA A 167 -7.38 5.49 9.44
CA ALA A 167 -8.32 6.39 10.09
C ALA A 167 -8.08 7.84 9.71
N VAL A 168 -6.82 8.30 9.75
CA VAL A 168 -6.46 9.66 9.38
C VAL A 168 -6.72 9.93 7.90
N ALA A 169 -6.26 9.04 7.01
CA ALA A 169 -6.49 9.20 5.57
C ALA A 169 -7.99 9.25 5.23
N THR A 170 -8.78 8.39 5.86
CA THR A 170 -10.23 8.34 5.67
C THR A 170 -10.91 9.59 6.22
N ALA A 171 -10.54 10.05 7.42
CA ALA A 171 -11.08 11.27 8.00
C ALA A 171 -10.79 12.50 7.13
N SER A 172 -9.57 12.61 6.60
CA SER A 172 -9.20 13.66 5.65
C SER A 172 -10.00 13.58 4.36
N ALA A 173 -10.10 12.41 3.72
CA ALA A 173 -10.84 12.23 2.48
C ALA A 173 -12.34 12.57 2.62
N VAL A 174 -12.94 12.15 3.74
CA VAL A 174 -14.35 12.44 4.05
C VAL A 174 -14.56 13.94 4.30
N ALA A 175 -13.65 14.60 5.00
CA ALA A 175 -13.73 16.05 5.26
C ALA A 175 -13.49 16.90 4.00
N SER A 176 -12.78 16.36 3.01
CA SER A 176 -12.48 17.02 1.74
C SER A 176 -13.58 16.86 0.67
N ALA A 177 -14.71 16.21 1.00
CA ALA A 177 -15.81 16.03 0.06
C ALA A 177 -16.35 17.38 -0.46
N PRO A 178 -16.67 17.52 -1.77
CA PRO A 178 -17.07 18.80 -2.33
C PRO A 178 -18.33 19.36 -1.67
N THR A 179 -18.22 20.53 -1.04
CA THR A 179 -19.32 21.20 -0.36
C THR A 179 -20.53 21.41 -1.27
N ALA A 180 -20.30 21.73 -2.55
CA ALA A 180 -21.35 21.91 -3.55
C ALA A 180 -22.23 20.66 -3.74
N LEU A 181 -21.64 19.46 -3.71
CA LEU A 181 -22.42 18.21 -3.83
C LEU A 181 -23.23 17.93 -2.57
N VAL A 182 -22.67 18.27 -1.40
CA VAL A 182 -23.36 18.14 -0.11
C VAL A 182 -24.53 19.11 0.00
N GLU A 183 -24.35 20.36 -0.41
CA GLU A 183 -25.39 21.38 -0.44
C GLU A 183 -26.49 21.05 -1.45
N ALA A 184 -26.14 20.61 -2.66
CA ALA A 184 -27.10 20.17 -3.67
C ALA A 184 -27.96 19.00 -3.17
N ALA A 185 -27.35 18.00 -2.52
CA ALA A 185 -28.10 16.89 -1.94
C ALA A 185 -29.04 17.32 -0.80
N ARG A 186 -28.61 18.27 0.05
CA ARG A 186 -29.48 18.83 1.09
C ARG A 186 -30.63 19.66 0.51
N ALA A 187 -30.41 20.40 -0.58
CA ALA A 187 -31.43 21.21 -1.24
C ALA A 187 -32.59 20.38 -1.81
N ILE A 188 -32.33 19.12 -2.21
CA ILE A 188 -33.36 18.16 -2.64
C ILE A 188 -33.94 17.31 -1.49
N GLY A 189 -33.62 17.65 -0.24
CA GLY A 189 -34.20 17.01 0.95
C GLY A 189 -33.44 15.79 1.48
N ALA A 190 -32.20 15.52 1.05
CA ALA A 190 -31.44 14.39 1.56
C ALA A 190 -31.09 14.55 3.06
N GLY A 191 -31.37 13.50 3.84
CA GLY A 191 -31.02 13.45 5.26
C GLY A 191 -29.51 13.30 5.50
N ARG A 192 -29.05 13.53 6.74
CA ARG A 192 -27.61 13.46 7.11
C ARG A 192 -26.95 12.13 6.73
N GLY A 193 -27.59 11.00 7.03
CA GLY A 193 -27.07 9.67 6.67
C GLY A 193 -26.99 9.46 5.16
N GLN A 194 -28.01 9.89 4.42
CA GLN A 194 -28.07 9.80 2.96
C GLN A 194 -26.98 10.63 2.29
N VAL A 195 -26.72 11.84 2.79
CA VAL A 195 -25.60 12.67 2.31
C VAL A 195 -24.26 11.94 2.51
N VAL A 196 -24.05 11.31 3.66
CA VAL A 196 -22.81 10.56 3.93
C VAL A 196 -22.67 9.36 2.99
N THR A 197 -23.69 8.52 2.88
CA THR A 197 -23.62 7.26 2.11
C THR A 197 -23.68 7.47 0.60
N SER A 198 -24.41 8.47 0.12
CA SER A 198 -24.70 8.66 -1.31
C SER A 198 -23.86 9.75 -1.97
N VAL A 199 -23.19 10.60 -1.21
CA VAL A 199 -22.37 11.70 -1.74
C VAL A 199 -20.94 11.63 -1.21
N VAL A 200 -20.79 11.73 0.11
CA VAL A 200 -19.48 11.88 0.74
C VAL A 200 -18.63 10.63 0.56
N LEU A 201 -19.13 9.45 0.96
CA LEU A 201 -18.37 8.19 0.86
C LEU A 201 -18.00 7.84 -0.59
N PRO A 202 -18.90 7.90 -1.59
CA PRO A 202 -18.52 7.69 -2.99
C PRO A 202 -17.47 8.68 -3.50
N SER A 203 -17.56 9.96 -3.13
CA SER A 203 -16.57 10.97 -3.53
C SER A 203 -15.20 10.78 -2.87
N ALA A 204 -15.17 10.30 -1.63
CA ALA A 204 -13.96 10.09 -0.84
C ALA A 204 -13.28 8.75 -1.15
N LEU A 205 -14.00 7.79 -1.73
CA LEU A 205 -13.53 6.42 -1.97
C LEU A 205 -12.17 6.34 -2.69
N PRO A 206 -11.90 7.10 -3.77
CA PRO A 206 -10.59 7.04 -4.43
C PRO A 206 -9.43 7.41 -3.50
N GLU A 207 -9.60 8.44 -2.67
CA GLU A 207 -8.59 8.88 -1.69
C GLU A 207 -8.45 7.89 -0.53
N ILE A 208 -9.57 7.34 -0.05
CA ILE A 208 -9.57 6.29 0.97
C ILE A 208 -8.75 5.08 0.48
N LEU A 209 -8.94 4.65 -0.78
CA LEU A 209 -8.20 3.53 -1.37
C LEU A 209 -6.70 3.82 -1.49
N ILE A 210 -6.31 5.08 -1.72
CA ILE A 210 -4.90 5.48 -1.67
C ILE A 210 -4.35 5.32 -0.24
N GLY A 211 -5.10 5.75 0.77
CA GLY A 211 -4.75 5.58 2.18
C GLY A 211 -4.59 4.11 2.58
N VAL A 212 -5.54 3.25 2.19
CA VAL A 212 -5.49 1.80 2.43
C VAL A 212 -4.30 1.16 1.71
N ARG A 213 -4.05 1.54 0.46
CA ARG A 213 -2.88 1.06 -0.30
C ARG A 213 -1.56 1.41 0.39
N LEU A 214 -1.45 2.63 0.91
CA LEU A 214 -0.28 3.05 1.67
C LEU A 214 -0.12 2.22 2.94
N ALA A 215 -1.21 1.94 3.66
CA ALA A 215 -1.16 1.13 4.87
C ALA A 215 -0.70 -0.33 4.64
N PHE A 216 -1.04 -0.93 3.48
CA PHE A 216 -0.54 -2.26 3.10
C PHE A 216 0.83 -2.25 2.42
N GLY A 217 1.26 -1.10 1.92
CA GLY A 217 2.52 -0.96 1.17
C GLY A 217 3.75 -0.69 2.04
N ILE A 218 3.55 -0.45 3.34
CA ILE A 218 4.57 -0.26 4.38
C ILE A 218 4.78 -1.59 5.10
#